data_AF-A0A2T4TNU9-F1
#
_entry.id   AF-A0A2T4TNU9-F1
#
_cell.length_a   1.000
_cell.length_b   1.000
_cell.length_c   1.000
_cell.angle_alpha   90.00
_cell.angle_beta   90.00
_cell.angle_gamma   90.00
#
_symmetry.space_group_name_H-M   'P 1'
#
loop_
_entity.id
_entity.type
_entity.pdbx_description
1 polymer ?
#
loop_
_entity_poly.entity_id
_entity_poly.type
_entity_poly.pdbx_seq_one_letter_code
_entity_poly.pdbx_strand_id
1 'polypeptide(L)'
;MATIYLTDLSAQEVKNEPLFGVFYYLSDSTRMEIPANTEYDDIMTGLMLHKAKIVFKENGASTTLQDPDFIYVEILDTPQLNHHYFRLAKLTPKKGKRNMTLWSGSPFGVTRKPKDAQDLWLSPVSGTLYRFETKGLPKGQYCIYCQQGISTLLKFHDFALQ
;
A
#
# COMPACT_ATOMS: atom_id res chain seq x y z
N MET A 1 49.04 7.54 23.92
CA MET A 1 47.70 8.10 23.65
C MET A 1 47.27 7.60 22.30
N ALA A 2 46.24 6.76 22.24
CA ALA A 2 45.76 6.19 20.98
C ALA A 2 44.57 7.02 20.49
N THR A 3 44.75 7.70 19.36
CA THR A 3 43.68 8.39 18.65
C THR A 3 42.78 7.34 18.01
N ILE A 4 41.54 7.23 18.51
CA ILE A 4 40.51 6.39 17.89
C ILE A 4 39.98 7.15 16.69
N TYR A 5 40.32 6.69 15.49
CA TYR A 5 39.63 7.09 14.27
C TYR A 5 38.23 6.48 14.29
N LEU A 6 37.22 7.30 14.62
CA LEU A 6 35.83 7.04 14.25
C LEU A 6 35.79 7.04 12.72
N THR A 7 35.95 5.86 12.13
CA THR A 7 35.64 5.67 10.72
C THR A 7 34.13 5.74 10.60
N ASP A 8 33.69 6.72 9.80
CA ASP A 8 32.34 6.84 9.28
C ASP A 8 31.79 5.46 8.94
N LEU A 9 30.82 5.01 9.74
CA LEU A 9 29.85 4.02 9.31
C LEU A 9 29.09 4.68 8.18
N SER A 10 29.65 4.59 6.96
CA SER A 10 28.97 4.93 5.74
C SER A 10 27.60 4.25 5.78
N ALA A 11 26.58 5.03 5.48
CA ALA A 11 25.22 4.55 5.30
C ALA A 11 25.30 3.28 4.44
N GLN A 12 25.17 2.12 5.08
CA GLN A 12 24.95 0.87 4.40
C GLN A 12 23.77 1.16 3.50
N GLU A 13 23.98 1.09 2.18
CA GLU A 13 22.91 0.84 1.24
C GLU A 13 22.22 -0.43 1.72
N VAL A 14 21.22 -0.27 2.58
CA VAL A 14 20.23 -1.29 2.84
C VAL A 14 19.64 -1.53 1.47
N LYS A 15 20.07 -2.61 0.82
CA LYS A 15 19.39 -3.15 -0.36
C LYS A 15 17.92 -3.23 0.05
N ASN A 16 17.10 -2.30 -0.44
CA ASN A 16 15.66 -2.30 -0.23
C ASN A 16 15.08 -3.42 -1.08
N GLU A 17 15.38 -4.67 -0.70
CA GLU A 17 14.79 -5.83 -1.34
C GLU A 17 13.27 -5.72 -1.19
N PRO A 18 12.51 -6.03 -2.26
CA PRO A 18 11.07 -5.95 -2.18
C PRO A 18 10.55 -6.96 -1.16
N LEU A 19 9.90 -6.46 -0.11
CA LEU A 19 9.27 -7.32 0.91
C LEU A 19 8.07 -8.11 0.34
N PHE A 20 7.41 -7.57 -0.68
CA PHE A 20 6.33 -8.22 -1.42
C PHE A 20 6.22 -7.66 -2.84
N GLY A 21 5.61 -8.44 -3.73
CA GLY A 21 5.23 -8.05 -5.09
C GLY A 21 3.71 -8.05 -5.27
N VAL A 22 3.22 -7.27 -6.23
CA VAL A 22 1.80 -7.20 -6.58
C VAL A 22 1.67 -7.32 -8.08
N PHE A 23 0.84 -8.25 -8.54
CA PHE A 23 0.68 -8.51 -9.97
C PHE A 23 -0.73 -8.99 -10.30
N TYR A 24 -1.04 -9.04 -11.58
CA TYR A 24 -2.26 -9.63 -12.10
C TYR A 24 -1.95 -10.44 -13.36
N TYR A 25 -2.92 -11.24 -13.79
CA TYR A 25 -2.83 -11.98 -15.04
C TYR A 25 -3.75 -11.36 -16.09
N LEU A 26 -3.24 -11.27 -17.32
CA LEU A 26 -4.05 -11.00 -18.50
C LEU A 26 -4.83 -12.26 -18.90
N SER A 27 -5.78 -12.11 -19.82
CA SER A 27 -6.61 -13.21 -20.32
C SER A 27 -5.81 -14.32 -21.01
N ASP A 28 -4.62 -14.00 -21.53
CA ASP A 28 -3.66 -14.95 -22.11
C ASP A 28 -2.72 -15.59 -21.07
N SER A 29 -3.00 -15.40 -19.78
CA SER A 29 -2.17 -15.85 -18.65
C SER A 29 -0.80 -15.17 -18.52
N THR A 30 -0.57 -14.06 -19.22
CA THR A 30 0.64 -13.24 -19.02
C THR A 30 0.60 -12.56 -17.65
N ARG A 31 1.66 -12.72 -16.85
CA ARG A 31 1.85 -12.04 -15.55
C ARG A 31 2.31 -10.60 -15.79
N MET A 32 1.59 -9.65 -15.19
CA MET A 32 1.90 -8.22 -15.26
C MET A 32 2.08 -7.66 -13.84
N GLU A 33 3.26 -7.12 -13.55
CA GLU A 33 3.56 -6.48 -12.27
C GLU A 33 2.88 -5.11 -12.16
N ILE A 34 2.34 -4.81 -10.98
CA ILE A 34 1.88 -3.48 -10.60
C ILE A 34 3.04 -2.82 -9.85
N PRO A 35 3.65 -1.76 -10.39
CA PRO A 35 4.85 -1.17 -9.81
C PRO A 35 4.57 -0.60 -8.42
N ALA A 36 5.57 -0.69 -7.55
CA ALA A 36 5.53 -0.02 -6.27
C ALA A 36 5.65 1.49 -6.48
N ASN A 37 4.75 2.26 -5.88
CA ASN A 37 4.81 3.71 -5.87
C ASN A 37 5.44 4.17 -4.55
N THR A 38 6.54 4.90 -4.65
CA THR A 38 7.27 5.47 -3.52
C THR A 38 6.91 6.93 -3.28
N GLU A 39 6.15 7.55 -4.18
CA GLU A 39 5.91 8.99 -4.18
C GLU A 39 4.56 9.36 -3.60
N TYR A 40 4.57 9.63 -2.30
CA TYR A 40 3.44 10.16 -1.57
C TYR A 40 3.90 11.26 -0.64
N ASP A 41 3.05 12.28 -0.47
CA ASP A 41 3.24 13.27 0.58
C ASP A 41 2.64 12.67 1.87
N ASP A 42 3.50 12.41 2.86
CA ASP A 42 3.10 11.75 4.11
C ASP A 42 2.68 12.72 5.23
N ILE A 43 1.73 12.22 6.03
CA ILE A 43 1.23 12.62 7.36
C ILE A 43 1.06 14.11 7.72
N MET A 44 -0.22 14.57 7.80
CA MET A 44 -0.58 15.64 8.72
C MET A 44 -0.86 15.09 10.14
N THR A 45 0.16 15.08 10.99
CA THR A 45 0.00 14.97 12.45
C THR A 45 0.04 16.36 13.05
N GLY A 46 -1.09 16.84 13.56
CA GLY A 46 -1.16 18.05 14.37
C GLY A 46 -1.65 17.71 15.77
N LEU A 47 -1.35 18.57 16.73
CA LEU A 47 -1.67 18.39 18.16
C LEU A 47 -3.17 18.12 18.45
N MET A 48 -4.06 18.36 17.49
CA MET A 48 -5.51 18.09 17.54
C MET A 48 -6.05 17.29 16.33
N LEU A 49 -5.17 16.74 15.49
CA LEU A 49 -5.54 16.06 14.24
C LEU A 49 -5.40 14.55 14.40
N HIS A 50 -6.55 13.90 14.60
CA HIS A 50 -6.70 12.46 14.75
C HIS A 50 -6.82 11.73 13.41
N LYS A 51 -6.06 12.08 12.37
CA LYS A 51 -6.27 11.50 11.04
C LYS A 51 -4.97 11.32 10.28
N ALA A 52 -4.62 10.09 9.93
CA ALA A 52 -3.58 9.83 8.96
C ALA A 52 -4.17 9.73 7.55
N LYS A 53 -3.57 10.49 6.64
CA LYS A 53 -3.99 10.60 5.25
C LYS A 53 -2.76 10.57 4.36
N ILE A 54 -2.86 9.82 3.27
CA ILE A 54 -1.85 9.76 2.22
C ILE A 54 -2.37 10.56 1.03
N VAL A 55 -1.49 11.39 0.46
CA VAL A 55 -1.76 12.15 -0.74
C VAL A 55 -0.76 11.73 -1.80
N PHE A 56 -1.25 11.13 -2.88
CA PHE A 56 -0.45 10.76 -4.04
C PHE A 56 -0.16 12.02 -4.87
N LYS A 57 1.09 12.17 -5.31
CA LYS A 57 1.52 13.36 -6.07
C LYS A 57 0.85 13.43 -7.44
N GLU A 58 0.70 12.28 -8.10
CA GLU A 58 0.13 12.19 -9.44
C GLU A 58 -1.38 11.88 -9.43
N ASN A 59 -2.07 12.37 -10.47
CA ASN A 59 -3.50 12.12 -10.68
C ASN A 59 -3.79 10.80 -11.42
N GLY A 60 -2.84 10.32 -12.21
CA GLY A 60 -2.93 9.05 -12.92
C GLY A 60 -2.58 7.89 -12.00
N ALA A 61 -3.16 6.72 -12.24
CA ALA A 61 -2.71 5.50 -11.61
C ALA A 61 -1.46 4.97 -12.32
N SER A 62 -0.55 4.32 -11.58
CA SER A 62 0.66 3.76 -12.18
C SER A 62 0.37 2.61 -13.15
N THR A 63 -0.75 1.91 -12.98
CA THR A 63 -1.22 0.87 -13.91
C THR A 63 -2.72 0.98 -14.13
N THR A 64 -3.18 0.65 -15.33
CA THR A 64 -4.60 0.53 -15.67
C THR A 64 -4.92 -0.91 -15.98
N LEU A 65 -5.94 -1.47 -15.32
CA LEU A 65 -6.34 -2.85 -15.40
C LEU A 65 -7.72 -2.94 -16.07
N GLN A 66 -7.82 -3.79 -17.10
CA GLN A 66 -9.08 -4.08 -17.77
C GLN A 66 -9.71 -5.31 -17.10
N ASP A 67 -10.72 -5.07 -16.26
CA ASP A 67 -11.55 -6.10 -15.62
C ASP A 67 -10.78 -7.33 -15.06
N PRO A 68 -9.71 -7.17 -14.25
CA PRO A 68 -9.10 -8.32 -13.60
C PRO A 68 -10.10 -8.96 -12.63
N ASP A 69 -10.20 -10.28 -12.62
CA ASP A 69 -10.97 -11.01 -11.58
C ASP A 69 -10.23 -10.98 -10.23
N PHE A 70 -8.89 -11.03 -10.29
CA PHE A 70 -8.02 -11.08 -9.12
C PHE A 70 -6.78 -10.21 -9.29
N ILE A 71 -6.32 -9.67 -8.17
CA ILE A 71 -4.97 -9.10 -8.03
C ILE A 71 -4.23 -9.91 -6.98
N TYR A 72 -3.02 -10.33 -7.31
CA TYR A 72 -2.19 -11.20 -6.49
C TYR A 72 -1.17 -10.41 -5.69
N VAL A 73 -0.87 -10.92 -4.50
CA VAL A 73 0.18 -10.43 -3.62
C VAL A 73 1.08 -11.61 -3.29
N GLU A 74 2.36 -11.48 -3.61
CA GLU A 74 3.39 -12.46 -3.29
C GLU A 74 4.27 -11.89 -2.17
N ILE A 75 4.22 -12.52 -0.99
CA ILE A 75 5.01 -12.10 0.17
C ILE A 75 6.41 -12.72 0.04
N LEU A 76 7.42 -11.88 -0.15
CA LEU A 76 8.79 -12.32 -0.39
C LEU A 76 9.57 -12.49 0.93
N ASP A 77 9.23 -11.71 1.96
CA ASP A 77 9.81 -11.81 3.31
C ASP A 77 8.72 -12.14 4.35
N THR A 78 8.43 -13.43 4.53
CA THR A 78 7.40 -13.91 5.47
C THR A 78 7.75 -13.74 6.95
N PRO A 79 9.03 -13.73 7.40
CA PRO A 79 9.37 -13.32 8.76
C PRO A 79 8.93 -11.88 9.11
N GLN A 80 8.99 -10.95 8.15
CA GLN A 80 8.68 -9.54 8.38
C GLN A 80 7.21 -9.19 8.08
N LEU A 81 6.56 -9.92 7.16
CA LEU A 81 5.22 -9.58 6.68
C LEU A 81 4.18 -10.65 6.97
N ASN A 82 3.08 -10.21 7.59
CA ASN A 82 1.89 -11.04 7.77
C ASN A 82 0.81 -10.62 6.76
N HIS A 83 0.18 -11.60 6.12
CA HIS A 83 -0.92 -11.37 5.16
C HIS A 83 -2.09 -10.57 5.74
N HIS A 84 -2.31 -10.60 7.07
CA HIS A 84 -3.32 -9.80 7.75
C HIS A 84 -3.06 -8.29 7.74
N TYR A 85 -1.88 -7.84 7.32
CA TYR A 85 -1.50 -6.43 7.23
C TYR A 85 -1.81 -5.79 5.88
N PHE A 86 -2.22 -6.59 4.89
CA PHE A 86 -2.54 -6.10 3.56
C PHE A 86 -3.97 -5.63 3.45
N ARG A 87 -4.17 -4.50 2.78
CA ARG A 87 -5.47 -3.89 2.55
C ARG A 87 -5.56 -3.35 1.13
N LEU A 88 -6.79 -3.32 0.61
CA LEU A 88 -7.14 -2.62 -0.63
C LEU A 88 -7.99 -1.39 -0.29
N ALA A 89 -7.54 -0.20 -0.65
CA ALA A 89 -8.32 1.01 -0.47
C ALA A 89 -8.71 1.64 -1.80
N LYS A 90 -9.91 2.24 -1.84
CA LYS A 90 -10.28 3.11 -2.96
C LYS A 90 -9.66 4.49 -2.76
N LEU A 91 -9.07 5.03 -3.81
CA LEU A 91 -8.48 6.37 -3.81
C LEU A 91 -9.55 7.41 -4.19
N THR A 92 -9.60 8.50 -3.42
CA THR A 92 -10.53 9.61 -3.64
C THR A 92 -9.81 10.74 -4.38
N PRO A 93 -10.31 11.18 -5.56
CA PRO A 93 -9.74 12.32 -6.26
C PRO A 93 -10.00 13.63 -5.49
N LYS A 94 -9.01 14.52 -5.44
CA LYS A 94 -9.12 15.85 -4.84
C LYS A 94 -8.15 16.82 -5.50
N LYS A 95 -8.68 17.84 -6.20
CA LYS A 95 -7.91 18.96 -6.80
C LYS A 95 -6.70 18.49 -7.63
N GLY A 96 -6.89 17.53 -8.54
CA GLY A 96 -5.80 16.99 -9.38
C GLY A 96 -4.80 16.09 -8.66
N LYS A 97 -5.06 15.73 -7.39
CA LYS A 97 -4.34 14.70 -6.63
C LYS A 97 -5.29 13.56 -6.27
N ARG A 98 -4.73 12.46 -5.77
CA ARG A 98 -5.49 11.33 -5.22
C ARG A 98 -5.13 11.14 -3.77
N ASN A 99 -6.08 10.64 -2.98
CA ASN A 99 -5.81 10.44 -1.57
C ASN A 99 -6.60 9.30 -0.95
N MET A 100 -6.09 8.80 0.16
CA MET A 100 -6.81 7.90 1.03
C MET A 100 -6.56 8.24 2.50
N THR A 101 -7.52 7.88 3.34
CA THR A 101 -7.40 7.99 4.80
C THR A 101 -7.05 6.61 5.34
N LEU A 102 -5.95 6.48 6.08
CA LEU A 102 -5.56 5.22 6.73
C LEU A 102 -6.33 5.00 8.02
N TRP A 103 -6.47 6.05 8.83
CA TRP A 103 -7.24 6.01 10.07
C TRP A 103 -7.78 7.39 10.43
N SER A 104 -8.89 7.40 11.17
CA SER A 104 -9.42 8.59 11.82
C SER A 104 -9.88 8.27 13.24
N GLY A 105 -9.26 8.89 14.23
CA GLY A 105 -9.74 8.97 15.60
C GLY A 105 -10.72 10.13 15.77
N SER A 106 -11.60 10.02 16.75
CA SER A 106 -12.36 11.16 17.28
C SER A 106 -11.73 11.57 18.61
N PRO A 107 -11.69 12.87 18.95
CA PRO A 107 -11.33 13.31 20.31
C PRO A 107 -12.28 12.75 21.39
N PHE A 108 -13.44 12.21 21.00
CA PHE A 108 -14.45 11.61 21.88
C PHE A 108 -14.39 10.07 21.92
N GLY A 109 -13.24 9.47 21.60
CA GLY A 109 -12.95 8.05 21.89
C GLY A 109 -13.38 7.03 20.83
N VAL A 110 -14.03 7.44 19.74
CA VAL A 110 -14.40 6.50 18.65
C VAL A 110 -13.42 6.60 17.51
N THR A 111 -12.54 5.60 17.38
CA THR A 111 -11.78 5.36 16.15
C THR A 111 -12.74 4.85 15.09
N ARG A 112 -12.95 5.63 14.03
CA ARG A 112 -13.76 5.21 12.88
C ARG A 112 -12.83 4.66 11.81
N LYS A 113 -13.14 3.44 11.34
CA LYS A 113 -12.55 2.93 10.10
C LYS A 113 -12.84 3.94 8.98
N PRO A 114 -11.87 4.23 8.11
CA PRO A 114 -12.08 5.12 6.98
C PRO A 114 -13.23 4.59 6.11
N LYS A 115 -14.18 5.45 5.74
CA LYS A 115 -15.35 5.09 4.93
C LYS A 115 -14.98 4.49 3.55
N ASP A 116 -13.77 4.76 3.07
CA ASP A 116 -13.28 4.41 1.73
C ASP A 116 -12.27 3.24 1.72
N ALA A 117 -11.88 2.75 2.90
CA ALA A 117 -11.10 1.51 3.01
C ALA A 117 -12.07 0.34 2.95
N GLN A 118 -12.09 -0.38 1.82
CA GLN A 118 -12.77 -1.67 1.78
C GLN A 118 -11.81 -2.67 2.42
N ASP A 119 -12.16 -3.22 3.59
CA ASP A 119 -11.42 -4.34 4.17
C ASP A 119 -11.71 -5.59 3.31
N LEU A 120 -11.17 -5.64 2.10
CA LEU A 120 -11.07 -6.88 1.35
C LEU A 120 -9.98 -7.70 2.02
N TRP A 121 -10.33 -8.94 2.33
CA TRP A 121 -9.41 -9.85 2.99
C TRP A 121 -8.55 -10.54 1.95
N LEU A 122 -7.25 -10.43 2.16
CA LEU A 122 -6.26 -11.10 1.34
C LEU A 122 -6.44 -12.62 1.52
N SER A 123 -6.86 -13.31 0.47
CA SER A 123 -7.19 -14.74 0.51
C SER A 123 -5.98 -15.57 0.10
N PRO A 124 -5.68 -16.67 0.82
CA PRO A 124 -4.55 -17.54 0.46
C PRO A 124 -4.80 -18.24 -0.88
N VAL A 125 -3.73 -18.39 -1.67
CA VAL A 125 -3.72 -19.22 -2.88
C VAL A 125 -2.83 -20.44 -2.67
N SER A 126 -1.54 -20.22 -2.41
CA SER A 126 -0.57 -21.27 -2.10
C SER A 126 0.73 -20.65 -1.57
N GLY A 127 1.33 -21.23 -0.52
CA GLY A 127 2.62 -20.77 0.01
C GLY A 127 2.63 -19.28 0.37
N THR A 128 3.47 -18.52 -0.33
CA THR A 128 3.63 -17.06 -0.19
C THR A 128 2.64 -16.24 -1.03
N LEU A 129 1.80 -16.90 -1.83
CA LEU A 129 0.89 -16.27 -2.78
C LEU A 129 -0.51 -16.13 -2.20
N TYR A 130 -1.02 -14.90 -2.32
CA TYR A 130 -2.36 -14.51 -1.91
C TYR A 130 -3.04 -13.67 -2.98
N ARG A 131 -4.34 -13.40 -2.83
CA ARG A 131 -5.11 -12.58 -3.78
C ARG A 131 -6.23 -11.75 -3.15
N PHE A 132 -6.51 -10.62 -3.77
CA PHE A 132 -7.75 -9.88 -3.62
C PHE A 132 -8.70 -10.23 -4.78
N GLU A 133 -9.98 -10.42 -4.47
CA GLU A 133 -11.04 -10.49 -5.48
C GLU A 133 -11.43 -9.07 -5.88
N THR A 134 -11.30 -8.77 -7.17
CA THR A 134 -11.64 -7.45 -7.75
C THR A 134 -12.97 -7.48 -8.50
N LYS A 135 -13.54 -8.67 -8.69
CA LYS A 135 -14.86 -8.86 -9.28
C LYS A 135 -15.94 -8.11 -8.48
N GLY A 136 -16.73 -7.30 -9.18
CA GLY A 136 -17.80 -6.50 -8.58
C GLY A 136 -17.33 -5.20 -7.91
N LEU A 137 -16.03 -4.90 -7.91
CA LEU A 137 -15.57 -3.57 -7.49
C LEU A 137 -15.99 -2.51 -8.52
N PRO A 138 -16.46 -1.34 -8.08
CA PRO A 138 -16.81 -0.27 -9.01
C PRO A 138 -15.55 0.28 -9.68
N LYS A 139 -15.68 0.73 -10.93
CA LYS A 139 -14.60 1.43 -11.65
C LYS A 139 -14.05 2.59 -10.83
N GLY A 140 -12.74 2.82 -10.94
CA GLY A 140 -12.05 3.84 -10.18
C GLY A 140 -10.61 3.49 -9.86
N GLN A 141 -10.00 4.30 -9.00
CA GLN A 141 -8.60 4.14 -8.63
C GLN A 141 -8.48 3.52 -7.25
N TYR A 142 -7.54 2.59 -7.11
CA TYR A 142 -7.35 1.77 -5.93
C TYR A 142 -5.88 1.68 -5.57
N CYS A 143 -5.61 1.25 -4.34
CA CYS A 143 -4.26 1.02 -3.86
C CYS A 143 -4.21 -0.18 -2.92
N ILE A 144 -3.26 -1.09 -3.17
CA ILE A 144 -2.86 -2.12 -2.23
C ILE A 144 -1.72 -1.57 -1.38
N TYR A 145 -1.85 -1.71 -0.07
CA TYR A 145 -0.82 -1.31 0.88
C TYR A 145 -0.68 -2.32 2.01
N CYS A 146 0.53 -2.37 2.59
CA CYS A 146 0.82 -3.14 3.79
C CYS A 146 1.01 -2.19 4.97
N GLN A 147 0.21 -2.37 6.01
CA GLN A 147 0.23 -1.57 7.23
C GLN A 147 0.49 -2.44 8.47
N GLN A 148 1.63 -2.22 9.12
CA GLN A 148 1.98 -2.87 10.38
C GLN A 148 1.77 -1.87 11.54
N GLY A 149 0.76 -2.11 12.38
CA GLY A 149 0.40 -1.16 13.44
C GLY A 149 -0.28 0.13 12.92
N ILE A 150 -0.26 1.22 13.70
CA ILE A 150 -1.00 2.46 13.38
C ILE A 150 -0.25 3.37 12.40
N SER A 151 1.08 3.27 12.33
CA SER A 151 1.93 4.24 11.64
C SER A 151 2.95 3.65 10.67
N THR A 152 3.20 2.35 10.66
CA THR A 152 4.19 1.76 9.75
C THR A 152 3.50 1.36 8.46
N LEU A 153 3.77 2.16 7.42
CA LEU A 153 3.37 1.83 6.08
C LEU A 153 4.61 1.56 5.24
N LEU A 154 4.62 0.43 4.54
CA LEU A 154 5.82 -0.09 3.90
C LEU A 154 5.90 0.25 2.40
N LYS A 155 4.84 -0.03 1.62
CA LYS A 155 4.77 0.24 0.17
C LYS A 155 3.33 0.39 -0.30
N PHE A 156 3.17 1.07 -1.45
CA PHE A 156 1.91 1.24 -2.18
C PHE A 156 2.01 0.64 -3.56
N HIS A 157 0.92 0.03 -4.03
CA HIS A 157 0.74 -0.37 -5.42
C HIS A 157 -0.60 0.17 -5.88
N ASP A 158 -0.59 1.21 -6.71
CA ASP A 158 -1.80 1.91 -7.15
C ASP A 158 -2.20 1.51 -8.57
N PHE A 159 -3.50 1.41 -8.81
CA PHE A 159 -4.01 1.01 -10.12
C PHE A 159 -5.41 1.59 -10.37
N ALA A 160 -5.80 1.64 -11.64
CA ALA A 160 -7.16 1.99 -12.05
C ALA A 160 -7.88 0.74 -12.58
N LEU A 161 -9.08 0.47 -12.05
CA LEU A 161 -10.02 -0.48 -12.63
C LEU A 161 -10.89 0.26 -13.65
N GLN A 162 -10.81 -0.17 -14.91
CA GLN A 162 -11.51 0.43 -16.05
C GLN A 162 -12.73 -0.33 -16.51
#